data_AF-A0AA37UZN0-F1
#
_entry.id   AF-A0AA37UZN0-F1
#
_cell.length_a   1.000
_cell.length_b   1.000
_cell.length_c   1.000
_cell.angle_alpha   90.00
_cell.angle_beta   90.00
_cell.angle_gamma   90.00
#
_symmetry.space_group_name_H-M   'P 1'
#
loop_
_entity.id
_entity.type
_entity.pdbx_description
1 polymer ?
#
loop_
_entity_poly.entity_id
_entity_poly.type
_entity_poly.pdbx_seq_one_letter_code
_entity_poly.pdbx_strand_id
1 'polypeptide(L)'
;MNANNTQPSSSRRDGNATHYTYLPEAPHFIEQAVRVYLRLADDGTRWIVDGATVDGSPLYSDYTDEAAINSECVCGRPAECERIRAAADKLPLPTGEQLAQLIVDALPE
;
A
#
# COMPACT_ATOMS: atom_id res chain seq x y z
N MET A 1 32.23 -1.62 -22.58
CA MET A 1 31.29 -0.99 -21.64
C MET A 1 30.03 -1.84 -21.65
N ASN A 2 29.74 -2.56 -20.58
CA ASN A 2 28.43 -3.18 -20.32
C ASN A 2 28.31 -3.28 -18.80
N ALA A 3 27.70 -2.27 -18.20
CA ALA A 3 27.32 -2.33 -16.80
C ALA A 3 26.05 -3.18 -16.73
N ASN A 4 26.22 -4.47 -16.46
CA ASN A 4 25.14 -5.29 -15.91
C ASN A 4 24.85 -4.72 -14.51
N ASN A 5 23.93 -3.76 -14.46
CA ASN A 5 23.43 -3.23 -13.20
C ASN A 5 22.39 -4.21 -12.66
N THR A 6 22.85 -5.37 -12.18
CA THR A 6 22.03 -6.29 -11.40
C THR A 6 21.87 -5.66 -10.03
N GLN A 7 20.87 -4.78 -9.89
CA GLN A 7 20.46 -4.26 -8.59
C GLN A 7 20.09 -5.44 -7.68
N PRO A 8 20.51 -5.41 -6.40
CA PRO A 8 20.23 -6.50 -5.49
C PRO A 8 18.72 -6.60 -5.31
N SER A 9 18.15 -7.78 -5.58
CA SER A 9 16.80 -8.10 -5.14
C SER A 9 16.82 -8.11 -3.62
N SER A 10 16.53 -6.99 -2.98
CA SER A 10 16.19 -7.02 -1.56
C SER A 10 14.85 -7.77 -1.48
N SER A 11 14.88 -9.05 -1.11
CA SER A 11 13.68 -9.82 -0.87
C SER A 11 12.93 -9.15 0.28
N ARG A 12 11.79 -8.54 -0.03
CA ARG A 12 10.88 -8.02 1.00
C ARG A 12 10.38 -9.21 1.82
N ARG A 13 10.22 -9.03 3.14
CA ARG A 13 9.78 -10.10 4.04
C ARG A 13 8.36 -10.60 3.73
N ASP A 14 7.52 -9.73 3.20
CA ASP A 14 6.17 -10.04 2.72
C ASP A 14 6.13 -10.77 1.37
N GLY A 15 7.28 -11.01 0.73
CA GLY A 15 7.38 -11.67 -0.56
C GLY A 15 6.92 -10.81 -1.76
N ASN A 16 6.60 -9.54 -1.56
CA ASN A 16 6.24 -8.64 -2.66
C ASN A 16 7.47 -8.13 -3.42
N ALA A 17 7.30 -7.83 -4.69
CA ALA A 17 8.33 -7.18 -5.50
C ALA A 17 8.45 -5.69 -5.12
N THR A 18 9.67 -5.14 -5.21
CA THR A 18 9.93 -3.71 -4.99
C THR A 18 9.41 -2.84 -6.14
N HIS A 19 9.29 -3.42 -7.35
CA HIS A 19 8.75 -2.77 -8.55
C HIS A 19 7.87 -3.76 -9.32
N TYR A 20 6.71 -3.32 -9.78
CA TYR A 20 5.83 -4.12 -10.62
C TYR A 20 6.35 -4.15 -12.06
N THR A 21 6.66 -5.34 -12.57
CA THR A 21 6.93 -5.55 -13.99
C THR A 21 5.63 -5.95 -14.69
N TYR A 22 5.40 -5.47 -15.92
CA TYR A 22 4.25 -5.87 -16.73
C TYR A 22 4.21 -7.41 -16.89
N LEU A 23 3.15 -8.03 -16.37
CA LEU A 23 2.90 -9.47 -16.46
C LEU A 23 1.39 -9.68 -16.69
N PRO A 24 0.94 -9.99 -17.93
CA PRO A 24 -0.49 -10.07 -18.24
C PRO A 24 -1.20 -11.22 -17.51
N GLU A 25 -0.44 -12.25 -17.15
CA GLU A 25 -0.90 -13.42 -16.37
C GLU A 25 -0.88 -13.17 -14.85
N ALA A 26 -0.35 -12.03 -14.39
CA ALA A 26 -0.23 -11.74 -12.97
C ALA A 26 -1.59 -11.46 -12.31
N PRO A 27 -1.69 -11.60 -10.96
CA PRO A 27 -2.83 -11.14 -10.20
C PRO A 27 -3.17 -9.67 -10.51
N HIS A 28 -4.45 -9.33 -10.45
CA HIS A 28 -4.92 -7.97 -10.71
C HIS A 28 -4.30 -6.97 -9.75
N PHE A 29 -3.78 -5.87 -10.29
CA PHE A 29 -3.24 -4.78 -9.48
C PHE A 29 -4.38 -3.87 -9.02
N ILE A 30 -4.72 -3.96 -7.75
CA ILE A 30 -5.72 -3.14 -7.08
C ILE A 30 -5.04 -2.48 -5.90
N GLU A 31 -5.14 -1.15 -5.81
CA GLU A 31 -4.47 -0.40 -4.77
C GLU A 31 -5.42 0.50 -3.97
N GLN A 32 -5.01 0.76 -2.73
CA GLN A 32 -5.62 1.72 -1.83
C GLN A 32 -4.53 2.53 -1.15
N ALA A 33 -4.89 3.72 -0.69
CA ALA A 33 -4.01 4.63 0.02
C ALA A 33 -4.69 5.03 1.33
N VAL A 34 -3.97 4.98 2.45
CA VAL A 34 -4.50 5.33 3.77
C VAL A 34 -3.83 6.57 4.34
N ARG A 35 -4.58 7.37 5.10
CA ARG A 35 -4.06 8.54 5.82
C ARG A 35 -3.46 8.15 7.15
N VAL A 36 -2.23 8.60 7.39
CA VAL A 36 -1.57 8.57 8.70
C VAL A 36 -1.43 10.01 9.18
N TYR A 37 -2.12 10.34 10.26
CA TYR A 37 -2.05 11.66 10.86
C TYR A 37 -0.82 11.76 11.77
N LEU A 38 -0.06 12.83 11.60
CA LEU A 38 1.09 13.17 12.42
C LEU A 38 0.78 14.45 13.21
N ARG A 39 1.31 14.53 14.42
CA ARG A 39 1.37 15.77 15.20
C ARG A 39 2.81 16.09 15.59
N LEU A 40 3.10 17.37 15.81
CA LEU A 40 4.39 17.78 16.35
C LEU A 40 4.47 17.28 17.81
N ALA A 41 5.61 16.70 18.19
CA ALA A 41 5.87 16.31 19.57
C ALA A 41 5.86 17.54 20.49
N ASP A 42 5.61 17.33 21.77
CA ASP A 42 5.43 18.43 22.74
C ASP A 42 6.72 19.26 22.92
N ASP A 43 7.89 18.67 22.64
CA ASP A 43 9.18 19.35 22.62
C ASP A 43 9.41 20.20 21.36
N GLY A 44 8.54 20.09 20.34
CA GLY A 44 8.63 20.82 19.08
C GLY A 44 9.69 20.31 18.10
N THR A 45 10.34 19.18 18.37
CA THR A 45 11.57 18.78 17.64
C THR A 45 11.37 17.65 16.63
N ARG A 46 10.25 16.93 16.69
CA ARG A 46 10.00 15.75 15.85
C ARG A 46 8.51 15.50 15.61
N TRP A 47 8.22 14.76 14.55
CA TRP A 47 6.87 14.25 14.30
C TRP A 47 6.60 13.00 15.13
N ILE A 48 5.35 12.86 15.57
CA ILE A 48 4.81 11.66 16.18
C ILE A 48 3.50 11.31 15.51
N VAL A 49 3.13 10.03 15.55
CA VAL A 49 1.81 9.58 15.12
C VAL A 49 0.76 10.20 16.03
N ASP A 50 -0.24 10.84 15.43
CA ASP A 50 -1.37 11.41 16.16
C ASP A 50 -2.32 10.30 16.63
N GLY A 51 -3.01 10.53 17.75
CA GLY A 51 -3.94 9.58 18.34
C GLY A 51 -5.05 9.13 17.38
N ALA A 52 -5.47 9.99 16.45
CA ALA A 52 -6.47 9.65 15.44
C ALA A 52 -6.04 8.50 14.49
N THR A 53 -4.74 8.20 14.39
CA THR A 53 -4.24 7.08 13.57
C THR A 53 -4.27 5.74 14.32
N VAL A 54 -4.29 5.77 15.66
CA VAL A 54 -4.10 4.59 16.53
C VAL A 54 -5.24 4.41 17.54
N ASP A 55 -6.43 4.92 17.21
CA ASP A 55 -7.64 4.83 18.04
C ASP A 55 -8.33 3.45 17.98
N GLY A 56 -7.83 2.55 17.12
CA GLY A 56 -8.37 1.22 16.88
C GLY A 56 -9.40 1.14 15.74
N SER A 57 -9.75 2.28 15.14
CA SER A 57 -10.63 2.35 13.98
C SER A 57 -9.85 2.04 12.67
N PRO A 58 -10.53 1.57 11.61
CA PRO A 58 -9.95 1.55 10.26
C PRO A 58 -9.46 2.94 9.86
N LEU A 59 -8.28 3.00 9.24
CA LEU A 59 -7.74 4.26 8.71
C LEU A 59 -8.62 4.78 7.56
N TYR A 60 -8.58 6.10 7.36
CA TYR A 60 -9.30 6.73 6.26
C TYR A 60 -8.56 6.53 4.94
N SER A 61 -9.32 6.34 3.86
CA SER A 61 -8.78 6.45 2.50
C SER A 61 -8.20 7.85 2.28
N ASP A 62 -7.07 7.91 1.57
CA ASP A 62 -6.53 9.18 1.10
C ASP A 62 -7.25 9.68 -0.16
N TYR A 63 -7.81 8.77 -0.95
CA TYR A 63 -8.63 9.11 -2.11
C TYR A 63 -9.96 9.74 -1.71
N THR A 64 -10.34 10.81 -2.42
CA THR A 64 -11.51 11.65 -2.15
C THR A 64 -12.84 10.90 -2.27
N ASP A 65 -12.94 9.94 -3.18
CA ASP A 65 -14.12 9.10 -3.38
C ASP A 65 -14.07 7.79 -2.57
N GLU A 66 -13.03 7.62 -1.75
CA GLU A 66 -12.78 6.46 -0.89
C GLU A 66 -12.63 5.11 -1.63
N ALA A 67 -12.53 5.17 -2.97
CA ALA A 67 -12.54 4.00 -3.84
C ALA A 67 -11.14 3.50 -4.15
N ALA A 68 -10.93 2.18 -4.08
CA ALA A 68 -9.72 1.53 -4.57
C ALA A 68 -9.53 1.79 -6.07
N ILE A 69 -8.26 1.81 -6.51
CA ILE A 69 -7.86 2.12 -7.88
C ILE A 69 -7.33 0.87 -8.57
N ASN A 70 -7.60 0.75 -9.87
CA ASN A 70 -7.10 -0.33 -10.73
C ASN A 70 -6.47 0.18 -12.04
N SER A 71 -6.14 1.48 -12.12
CA SER A 71 -5.61 2.12 -13.34
C SER A 71 -4.25 1.56 -13.78
N GLU A 72 -3.44 1.10 -12.82
CA GLU A 72 -2.14 0.48 -13.07
C GLU A 72 -2.27 -1.02 -13.40
N CYS A 73 -3.49 -1.58 -13.42
CA CYS A 73 -3.71 -2.98 -13.81
C CYS A 73 -3.63 -3.13 -15.33
N VAL A 74 -2.61 -3.83 -15.79
CA VAL A 74 -2.25 -3.97 -17.22
C VAL A 74 -2.65 -5.32 -17.83
N CYS A 75 -3.54 -6.08 -17.17
CA CYS A 75 -3.87 -7.47 -17.52
C CYS A 75 -4.83 -7.64 -18.70
N GLY A 76 -5.33 -6.54 -19.29
CA GLY A 76 -6.25 -6.57 -20.44
C GLY A 76 -7.66 -7.11 -20.14
N ARG A 77 -8.04 -7.27 -18.86
CA ARG A 77 -9.34 -7.83 -18.43
C ARG A 77 -10.16 -6.80 -17.63
N PRO A 78 -10.60 -5.67 -18.24
CA PRO A 78 -11.15 -4.52 -17.51
C PRO A 78 -12.40 -4.83 -16.67
N ALA A 79 -13.29 -5.69 -17.16
CA ALA A 79 -14.48 -6.09 -16.40
C ALA A 79 -14.13 -6.89 -15.14
N GLU A 80 -13.04 -7.67 -15.19
CA GLU A 80 -12.57 -8.44 -14.04
C GLU A 80 -11.86 -7.52 -13.04
N CYS A 81 -11.04 -6.57 -13.52
CA CYS A 81 -10.41 -5.54 -12.70
C CYS A 81 -11.47 -4.75 -11.91
N GLU A 82 -12.55 -4.31 -12.57
CA GLU A 82 -13.61 -3.55 -11.91
C GLU A 82 -14.33 -4.38 -10.85
N ARG A 83 -14.63 -5.64 -11.15
CA ARG A 83 -15.27 -6.55 -10.19
C ARG A 83 -14.42 -6.71 -8.92
N ILE A 84 -13.10 -6.85 -9.06
CA ILE A 84 -12.19 -7.04 -7.92
C ILE A 84 -11.99 -5.72 -7.17
N ARG A 85 -11.84 -4.59 -7.88
CA ARG A 85 -11.81 -3.25 -7.30
C ARG A 85 -13.06 -2.98 -6.44
N ALA A 86 -14.24 -3.28 -6.97
CA ALA A 86 -15.51 -3.14 -6.24
C ALA A 86 -15.65 -4.13 -5.06
N ALA A 87 -14.93 -5.24 -5.06
CA ALA A 87 -14.84 -6.13 -3.90
C ALA A 87 -13.87 -5.59 -2.84
N ALA A 88 -12.75 -4.99 -3.26
CA ALA A 88 -11.77 -4.37 -2.37
C ALA A 88 -12.37 -3.19 -1.58
N ASP A 89 -13.25 -2.39 -2.19
CA ASP A 89 -13.98 -1.30 -1.51
C ASP A 89 -14.85 -1.75 -0.33
N LYS A 90 -15.14 -3.05 -0.23
CA LYS A 90 -15.94 -3.61 0.87
C LYS A 90 -15.07 -4.12 2.01
N LEU A 91 -13.76 -4.16 1.83
CA LEU A 91 -12.83 -4.56 2.88
C LEU A 91 -12.56 -3.36 3.80
N PRO A 92 -12.50 -3.56 5.13
CA PRO A 92 -12.03 -2.51 6.00
C PRO A 92 -10.57 -2.18 5.66
N LEU A 93 -10.24 -0.89 5.61
CA LEU A 93 -8.85 -0.44 5.61
C LEU A 93 -8.16 -0.88 6.92
N PRO A 94 -6.83 -1.06 6.92
CA PRO A 94 -6.13 -1.47 8.13
C PRO A 94 -6.30 -0.45 9.25
N THR A 95 -6.27 -0.90 10.50
CA THR A 95 -6.04 -0.01 11.65
C THR A 95 -4.59 0.47 11.66
N GLY A 96 -4.27 1.48 12.47
CA GLY A 96 -2.87 1.92 12.65
C GLY A 96 -1.92 0.81 13.11
N GLU A 97 -2.37 -0.09 13.99
CA GLU A 97 -1.58 -1.24 14.44
C GLU A 97 -1.33 -2.24 13.30
N GLN A 98 -2.36 -2.57 12.53
CA GLN A 98 -2.22 -3.44 11.38
C GLN A 98 -1.30 -2.84 10.31
N LEU A 99 -1.43 -1.53 10.03
CA LEU A 99 -0.55 -0.83 9.09
C LEU A 99 0.91 -0.88 9.55
N ALA A 100 1.17 -0.71 10.85
CA ALA A 100 2.53 -0.81 11.39
C ALA A 100 3.13 -2.21 11.11
N GLN A 101 2.35 -3.28 11.30
CA GLN A 101 2.79 -4.63 10.97
C GLN A 101 3.02 -4.82 9.46
N LEU A 102 2.10 -4.34 8.61
CA LEU A 102 2.26 -4.40 7.15
C LEU A 102 3.54 -3.69 6.68
N ILE A 103 3.88 -2.55 7.27
CA ILE A 103 5.14 -1.85 6.98
C ILE A 103 6.33 -2.69 7.40
N VAL A 104 6.31 -3.25 8.62
CA VAL A 104 7.38 -4.12 9.10
C VAL A 104 7.57 -5.31 8.18
N ASP A 105 6.50 -5.94 7.71
CA ASP A 105 6.56 -7.07 6.78
C ASP A 105 7.06 -6.64 5.39
N ALA A 106 6.80 -5.41 4.96
CA ALA A 106 7.25 -4.89 3.67
C ALA A 106 8.73 -4.48 3.65
N LEU A 107 9.35 -4.21 4.80
CA LEU A 107 10.76 -3.81 4.87
C LEU A 107 11.70 -4.96 4.43
N PRO A 108 12.84 -4.63 3.78
CA PRO A 108 13.83 -5.63 3.38
C PRO A 108 14.42 -6.37 4.59
N GLU A 109 14.98 -7.56 4.31
CA GLU A 109 15.85 -8.28 5.26
C GLU A 109 17.18 -7.56 5.52
#